data_AF-A0A4S1WSS6-F1
#
_entry.id   AF-A0A4S1WSS6-F1
#
_cell.length_a   1.000
_cell.length_b   1.000
_cell.length_c   1.000
_cell.angle_alpha   90.00
_cell.angle_beta   90.00
_cell.angle_gamma   90.00
#
_symmetry.space_group_name_H-M   'P 1'
#
loop_
_entity.id
_entity.type
_entity.pdbx_description
1 polymer ?
#
loop_
_entity_poly.entity_id
_entity_poly.type
_entity_poly.pdbx_seq_one_letter_code
_entity_poly.pdbx_strand_id
1 'polypeptide(L)'
;MGGPLTRGQGNSRYQTAEARGAERRGQTIPYDVNGAPSGGTADDAATLQGQDGTFYRSRGNHTGAQLSATISDLAEAVQDLVGAMVAAGAGISVSYNDGAGTLTVSLNAGISDISGLAAALALKAPLASPALTGTPTAPTAAPGTNSTQLATTAFVAALVSLATTGLIDLKGDIDCSANPNYPAASKGDAYVVSVAGKIGGASGISVDVGDTVIAKADNVGGTQAAVGTSWWAQEHNLAGALLSANNLSDVTSAATARGNLGLGTMATQNANGVAITGGTFSGLTSGSVGAFNFTAGNVCDWGSTFSNGRITWGAGYAAIQSLGSNTLRLGVPALTTALVFDTTGGATFGAAVDVQGSLRCDSLRIDQTPVAGTFTPTHTATINLNGTNYRVAVAV
;
A
#
# COMPACT_ATOMS: atom_id res chain seq x y z
N MET A 1 156.88 46.74 -51.37
CA MET A 1 157.35 45.83 -52.43
C MET A 1 156.13 45.13 -52.99
N GLY A 2 155.71 45.20 -54.25
CA GLY A 2 156.10 45.91 -55.46
C GLY A 2 155.04 45.50 -56.50
N GLY A 3 154.60 46.42 -57.37
CA GLY A 3 153.96 46.02 -58.64
C GLY A 3 155.04 45.45 -59.59
N PRO A 4 154.90 45.51 -60.93
CA PRO A 4 153.76 45.86 -61.82
C PRO A 4 153.56 44.76 -62.91
N LEU A 5 152.71 44.84 -63.96
CA LEU A 5 152.86 45.55 -65.26
C LEU A 5 151.66 45.09 -66.13
N THR A 6 150.71 45.92 -66.59
CA THR A 6 150.71 46.84 -67.76
C THR A 6 151.35 46.34 -69.07
N ARG A 7 150.51 46.24 -70.12
CA ARG A 7 150.64 46.75 -71.52
C ARG A 7 149.44 46.19 -72.32
N GLY A 8 148.67 46.91 -73.12
CA GLY A 8 148.85 48.22 -73.73
C GLY A 8 148.97 48.09 -75.25
N GLN A 9 147.90 48.53 -75.95
CA GLN A 9 147.87 49.23 -77.25
C GLN A 9 147.55 48.50 -78.56
N GLY A 10 146.76 49.21 -79.39
CA GLY A 10 146.68 49.10 -80.87
C GLY A 10 145.27 48.72 -81.37
N ASN A 11 144.28 49.63 -81.44
CA ASN A 11 144.02 50.67 -82.46
C ASN A 11 143.72 50.13 -83.89
N SER A 12 142.44 50.23 -84.31
CA SER A 12 141.92 50.55 -85.66
C SER A 12 140.41 50.24 -85.67
N ARG A 13 139.51 51.21 -85.51
CA ARG A 13 138.93 52.11 -86.53
C ARG A 13 138.36 51.40 -87.78
N TYR A 14 137.05 51.65 -87.99
CA TYR A 14 136.18 51.37 -89.15
C TYR A 14 135.76 49.89 -89.30
N GLN A 15 134.49 49.49 -89.49
CA GLN A 15 133.28 50.21 -89.91
C GLN A 15 132.03 49.30 -89.66
N THR A 16 130.94 49.92 -89.18
CA THR A 16 129.50 49.64 -89.44
C THR A 16 128.95 48.20 -89.50
N ALA A 17 128.01 47.92 -88.59
CA ALA A 17 126.64 47.50 -88.94
C ALA A 17 125.72 47.59 -87.71
N GLU A 18 124.57 48.24 -87.90
CA GLU A 18 123.53 48.49 -86.91
C GLU A 18 122.64 47.26 -86.68
N ALA A 19 122.27 47.01 -85.42
CA ALA A 19 120.97 46.47 -84.98
C ALA A 19 120.89 46.66 -83.44
N ARG A 20 120.33 47.78 -82.96
CA ARG A 20 118.95 47.95 -82.46
C ARG A 20 118.61 46.97 -81.31
N GLY A 21 118.16 47.38 -80.12
CA GLY A 21 117.54 48.65 -79.76
C GLY A 21 117.58 48.97 -78.26
N ALA A 22 117.76 50.28 -78.05
CA ALA A 22 117.69 51.11 -76.85
C ALA A 22 116.37 50.96 -76.07
N GLU A 23 116.38 50.90 -74.73
CA GLU A 23 116.34 52.06 -73.81
C GLU A 23 115.23 53.08 -74.11
N ARG A 24 114.36 53.37 -73.13
CA ARG A 24 114.42 54.62 -72.33
C ARG A 24 113.23 54.77 -71.38
N ARG A 25 113.55 55.33 -70.21
CA ARG A 25 112.64 55.97 -69.26
C ARG A 25 111.86 57.12 -69.94
N GLY A 26 110.56 57.17 -69.64
CA GLY A 26 109.68 58.34 -69.74
C GLY A 26 109.00 58.54 -71.08
N GLN A 27 107.79 57.99 -71.29
CA GLN A 27 106.95 58.40 -72.42
C GLN A 27 105.45 58.11 -72.23
N THR A 28 104.69 59.18 -71.99
CA THR A 28 103.32 59.49 -72.46
C THR A 28 102.18 58.52 -72.15
N ILE A 29 101.29 58.93 -71.22
CA ILE A 29 99.86 58.56 -71.26
C ILE A 29 99.27 59.20 -72.53
N PRO A 30 98.70 58.44 -73.48
CA PRO A 30 98.10 59.02 -74.66
C PRO A 30 96.77 59.68 -74.30
N TYR A 31 96.70 61.00 -74.53
CA TYR A 31 95.47 61.75 -74.75
C TYR A 31 95.11 61.63 -76.24
N ASP A 32 93.85 61.30 -76.54
CA ASP A 32 93.29 61.36 -77.90
C ASP A 32 93.34 62.81 -78.42
N VAL A 33 93.45 62.98 -79.74
CA VAL A 33 93.87 64.18 -80.51
C VAL A 33 92.99 65.43 -80.33
N ASN A 34 92.05 65.43 -79.39
CA ASN A 34 91.22 66.57 -78.98
C ASN A 34 91.30 66.93 -77.48
N GLY A 35 92.24 66.36 -76.71
CA GLY A 35 92.71 66.95 -75.44
C GLY A 35 91.73 66.95 -74.25
N ALA A 36 90.81 65.99 -74.16
CA ALA A 36 90.04 65.72 -72.93
C ALA A 36 90.48 64.37 -72.31
N PRO A 37 90.72 64.25 -70.99
CA PRO A 37 91.06 62.97 -70.37
C PRO A 37 89.82 62.06 -70.29
N SER A 38 89.87 60.93 -70.98
CA SER A 38 88.86 59.86 -70.92
C SER A 38 89.00 59.06 -69.64
N GLY A 39 87.97 59.09 -68.79
CA GLY A 39 87.86 58.25 -67.61
C GLY A 39 87.87 56.76 -68.00
N GLY A 40 88.83 56.03 -67.44
CA GLY A 40 88.89 54.57 -67.42
C GLY A 40 88.72 54.09 -65.98
N THR A 41 87.77 53.18 -65.79
CA THR A 41 87.22 52.69 -64.53
C THR A 41 88.20 51.83 -63.72
N ALA A 42 87.93 51.76 -62.43
CA ALA A 42 88.76 51.18 -61.39
C ALA A 42 88.81 49.63 -61.40
N ASP A 43 89.70 49.04 -62.20
CA ASP A 43 89.98 47.58 -62.15
C ASP A 43 91.38 47.24 -61.59
N ASP A 44 92.19 48.23 -61.18
CA ASP A 44 93.58 48.00 -60.71
C ASP A 44 93.75 47.97 -59.19
N ALA A 45 92.75 47.48 -58.46
CA ALA A 45 92.90 47.15 -57.04
C ALA A 45 91.97 46.00 -56.63
N ALA A 46 92.45 44.75 -56.63
CA ALA A 46 92.17 43.75 -55.56
C ALA A 46 92.48 42.29 -55.95
N THR A 47 93.74 41.94 -56.24
CA THR A 47 94.18 40.54 -56.09
C THR A 47 95.55 40.46 -55.40
N LEU A 48 95.57 40.37 -54.07
CA LEU A 48 96.80 39.97 -53.38
C LEU A 48 97.17 38.56 -53.88
N GLN A 49 98.41 38.38 -54.33
CA GLN A 49 98.94 37.10 -54.86
C GLN A 49 98.15 36.52 -56.05
N GLY A 50 97.44 37.35 -56.82
CA GLY A 50 96.73 36.91 -58.03
C GLY A 50 95.44 36.13 -57.76
N GLN A 51 94.91 36.20 -56.53
CA GLN A 51 93.64 35.59 -56.15
C GLN A 51 92.57 36.64 -55.91
N ASP A 52 91.34 36.34 -56.27
CA ASP A 52 90.19 37.24 -56.12
C ASP A 52 89.57 37.20 -54.71
N GLY A 53 88.64 38.13 -54.44
CA GLY A 53 87.97 38.21 -53.14
C GLY A 53 87.14 36.95 -52.80
N THR A 54 86.73 36.17 -53.79
CA THR A 54 86.03 34.89 -53.60
C THR A 54 86.96 33.78 -53.11
N PHE A 55 88.21 33.74 -53.59
CA PHE A 55 89.23 32.79 -53.13
C PHE A 55 89.51 32.90 -51.63
N TYR A 56 89.58 34.13 -51.10
CA TYR A 56 89.84 34.39 -49.68
C TYR A 56 88.63 34.19 -48.76
N ARG A 57 87.41 34.23 -49.32
CA ARG A 57 86.15 34.00 -48.57
C ARG A 57 85.70 32.54 -48.60
N SER A 58 86.33 31.70 -49.42
CA SER A 58 86.09 30.25 -49.50
C SER A 58 86.69 29.51 -48.29
N ARG A 59 85.90 28.64 -47.66
CA ARG A 59 86.36 27.77 -46.56
C ARG A 59 87.60 26.93 -46.91
N GLY A 60 87.72 26.46 -48.15
CA GLY A 60 88.78 25.53 -48.56
C GLY A 60 90.19 26.10 -48.44
N ASN A 61 90.31 27.42 -48.37
CA ASN A 61 91.58 28.15 -48.33
C ASN A 61 91.82 28.84 -46.98
N HIS A 62 91.05 28.48 -45.96
CA HIS A 62 91.08 29.11 -44.64
C HIS A 62 92.11 28.43 -43.72
N THR A 63 92.87 29.22 -42.94
CA THR A 63 93.94 28.72 -42.04
C THR A 63 93.53 28.65 -40.57
N GLY A 64 92.29 29.05 -40.25
CA GLY A 64 91.69 28.92 -38.92
C GLY A 64 91.77 30.16 -38.03
N ALA A 65 92.35 31.26 -38.52
CA ALA A 65 92.52 32.50 -37.75
C ALA A 65 91.52 33.61 -38.12
N GLN A 66 90.82 33.51 -39.25
CA GLN A 66 89.87 34.55 -39.66
C GLN A 66 88.49 34.42 -38.99
N LEU A 67 87.80 35.55 -38.84
CA LEU A 67 86.48 35.62 -38.20
C LEU A 67 85.42 34.95 -39.08
N SER A 68 84.46 34.26 -38.45
CA SER A 68 83.35 33.56 -39.13
C SER A 68 82.58 34.44 -40.12
N ALA A 69 82.39 35.73 -39.83
CA ALA A 69 81.71 36.69 -40.70
C ALA A 69 82.46 36.99 -42.03
N THR A 70 83.73 36.60 -42.13
CA THR A 70 84.55 36.81 -43.34
C THR A 70 84.53 35.63 -44.31
N ILE A 71 83.91 34.51 -43.91
CA ILE A 71 83.80 33.28 -44.71
C ILE A 71 82.41 33.24 -45.33
N SER A 72 82.31 33.25 -46.66
CA SER A 72 81.04 33.47 -47.37
C SER A 72 80.05 32.32 -47.26
N ASP A 73 80.54 31.08 -47.13
CA ASP A 73 79.73 29.85 -47.13
C ASP A 73 79.64 29.18 -45.75
N LEU A 74 80.16 29.80 -44.69
CA LEU A 74 80.16 29.20 -43.34
C LEU A 74 78.74 29.11 -42.75
N ALA A 75 77.90 30.13 -42.95
CA ALA A 75 76.54 30.13 -42.42
C ALA A 75 75.67 29.08 -43.10
N GLU A 76 75.77 28.93 -44.42
CA GLU A 76 75.09 27.86 -45.18
C GLU A 76 75.61 26.48 -44.77
N ALA A 77 76.93 26.31 -44.69
CA ALA A 77 77.53 25.06 -44.28
C ALA A 77 77.13 24.59 -42.88
N VAL A 78 76.99 25.51 -41.92
CA VAL A 78 76.52 25.20 -40.57
C VAL A 78 75.04 24.84 -40.58
N GLN A 79 74.23 25.54 -41.37
CA GLN A 79 72.79 25.27 -41.48
C GLN A 79 72.52 23.95 -42.22
N ASP A 80 73.29 23.62 -43.25
CA ASP A 80 73.26 22.32 -43.95
C ASP A 80 73.67 21.19 -43.02
N LEU A 81 74.73 21.42 -42.23
CA LEU A 81 75.19 20.45 -41.23
C LEU A 81 74.15 20.24 -40.13
N VAL A 82 73.48 21.30 -39.67
CA VAL A 82 72.36 21.21 -38.71
C VAL A 82 71.18 20.48 -39.34
N GLY A 83 70.78 20.83 -40.56
CA GLY A 83 69.73 20.15 -41.31
C GLY A 83 70.01 18.66 -41.49
N ALA A 84 71.27 18.29 -41.72
CA ALA A 84 71.70 16.89 -41.84
C ALA A 84 71.75 16.15 -40.49
N MET A 85 72.08 16.82 -39.38
CA MET A 85 72.16 16.19 -38.05
C MET A 85 70.81 16.06 -37.35
N VAL A 86 69.80 16.84 -37.77
CA VAL A 86 68.45 16.80 -37.21
C VAL A 86 67.69 15.60 -37.80
N ALA A 87 67.73 14.46 -37.10
CA ALA A 87 67.05 13.23 -37.50
C ALA A 87 65.75 12.99 -36.69
N ALA A 88 64.69 12.59 -37.38
CA ALA A 88 63.45 12.16 -36.77
C ALA A 88 63.62 10.81 -36.02
N GLY A 89 63.07 10.73 -34.80
CA GLY A 89 62.88 9.47 -34.09
C GLY A 89 61.52 8.83 -34.42
N ALA A 90 61.29 7.59 -34.00
CA ALA A 90 59.97 6.96 -34.16
C ALA A 90 58.89 7.79 -33.44
N GLY A 91 57.82 8.17 -34.16
CA GLY A 91 56.73 9.00 -33.62
C GLY A 91 57.07 10.49 -33.44
N ILE A 92 58.24 10.96 -33.90
CA ILE A 92 58.66 12.36 -33.80
C ILE A 92 59.00 12.87 -35.20
N SER A 93 58.25 13.84 -35.73
CA SER A 93 58.64 14.56 -36.95
C SER A 93 59.49 15.77 -36.57
N VAL A 94 60.62 15.93 -37.25
CA VAL A 94 61.51 17.07 -37.05
C VAL A 94 61.77 17.75 -38.39
N SER A 95 61.62 19.08 -38.45
CA SER A 95 61.85 19.88 -39.64
C SER A 95 62.67 21.12 -39.29
N TYR A 96 63.75 21.34 -40.04
CA TYR A 96 64.54 22.57 -39.99
C TYR A 96 64.15 23.48 -41.18
N ASN A 97 63.86 24.75 -40.92
CA ASN A 97 63.55 25.76 -41.93
C ASN A 97 64.65 26.84 -41.89
N ASP A 98 65.48 26.88 -42.93
CA ASP A 98 66.61 27.79 -43.11
C ASP A 98 66.18 29.26 -43.25
N GLY A 99 65.21 29.54 -44.12
CA GLY A 99 64.71 30.89 -44.39
C GLY A 99 64.00 31.53 -43.20
N ALA A 100 63.47 30.72 -42.28
CA ALA A 100 62.86 31.19 -41.03
C ALA A 100 63.74 31.01 -39.79
N GLY A 101 64.88 30.30 -39.89
CA GLY A 101 65.76 29.99 -38.76
C GLY A 101 65.10 29.18 -37.63
N THR A 102 64.14 28.28 -37.95
CA THR A 102 63.36 27.55 -36.95
C THR A 102 63.53 26.03 -37.05
N LEU A 103 63.47 25.38 -35.89
CA LEU A 103 63.41 23.93 -35.75
C LEU A 103 62.05 23.55 -35.16
N THR A 104 61.23 22.83 -35.93
CA THR A 104 59.94 22.33 -35.45
C THR A 104 60.08 20.85 -35.10
N VAL A 105 59.78 20.50 -33.85
CA VAL A 105 59.67 19.12 -33.37
C VAL A 105 58.20 18.87 -33.06
N SER A 106 57.57 17.92 -33.74
CA SER A 106 56.19 17.52 -33.46
C SER A 106 56.15 16.05 -33.07
N LEU A 107 55.37 15.76 -32.03
CA LEU A 107 55.10 14.39 -31.61
C LEU A 107 53.87 13.90 -32.39
N ASN A 108 54.10 12.93 -33.27
CA ASN A 108 53.10 12.25 -34.07
C ASN A 108 52.93 10.80 -33.57
N ALA A 109 52.88 10.64 -32.24
CA ALA A 109 52.84 9.35 -31.57
C ALA A 109 51.42 8.76 -31.62
N GLY A 110 51.30 7.52 -32.12
CA GLY A 110 50.11 6.70 -31.96
C GLY A 110 50.02 6.09 -30.55
N ILE A 111 48.86 5.49 -30.22
CA ILE A 111 48.66 4.80 -28.93
C ILE A 111 49.72 3.70 -28.70
N SER A 112 50.25 3.12 -29.78
CA SER A 112 51.34 2.13 -29.77
C SER A 112 52.68 2.68 -29.29
N ASP A 113 52.92 3.98 -29.44
CA ASP A 113 54.23 4.59 -29.22
C ASP A 113 54.38 5.03 -27.75
N ILE A 114 53.27 5.11 -27.01
CA ILE A 114 53.25 5.40 -25.58
C ILE A 114 53.12 4.07 -24.83
N SER A 115 54.27 3.60 -24.32
CA SER A 115 54.36 2.35 -23.57
C SER A 115 53.29 2.27 -22.46
N GLY A 116 52.49 1.21 -22.50
CA GLY A 116 51.46 0.93 -21.49
C GLY A 116 50.10 1.63 -21.69
N LEU A 117 49.98 2.64 -22.57
CA LEU A 117 48.72 3.35 -22.78
C LEU A 117 47.64 2.43 -23.39
N ALA A 118 48.01 1.61 -24.37
CA ALA A 118 47.12 0.62 -24.97
C ALA A 118 46.56 -0.36 -23.93
N ALA A 119 47.41 -0.84 -23.02
CA ALA A 119 47.02 -1.76 -21.95
C ALA A 119 46.09 -1.08 -20.93
N ALA A 120 46.40 0.15 -20.53
CA ALA A 120 45.56 0.91 -19.61
C ALA A 120 44.16 1.20 -20.18
N LEU A 121 44.05 1.46 -21.49
CA LEU A 121 42.77 1.68 -22.15
C LEU A 121 41.97 0.38 -22.33
N ALA A 122 42.65 -0.74 -22.59
CA ALA A 122 42.02 -2.05 -22.66
C ALA A 122 41.37 -2.51 -21.33
N LEU A 123 41.75 -1.92 -20.21
CA LEU A 123 41.12 -2.16 -18.90
C LEU A 123 39.84 -1.34 -18.67
N LYS A 124 39.50 -0.40 -19.55
CA LYS A 124 38.29 0.44 -19.42
C LYS A 124 37.13 -0.18 -20.19
N ALA A 125 35.92 0.00 -19.66
CA ALA A 125 34.70 -0.39 -20.34
C ALA A 125 34.30 0.67 -21.40
N PRO A 126 33.64 0.28 -22.51
CA PRO A 126 33.07 1.22 -23.47
C PRO A 126 32.06 2.18 -22.81
N LEU A 127 31.99 3.42 -23.30
CA LEU A 127 31.01 4.40 -22.80
C LEU A 127 29.57 4.00 -23.16
N ALA A 128 29.35 3.60 -24.41
CA ALA A 128 28.07 3.14 -24.90
C ALA A 128 27.98 1.62 -24.74
N SER A 129 26.93 1.16 -24.07
CA SER A 129 26.60 -0.27 -23.92
C SER A 129 27.79 -1.14 -23.47
N PRO A 130 28.44 -0.82 -22.34
CA PRO A 130 29.51 -1.65 -21.80
C PRO A 130 29.03 -3.09 -21.56
N ALA A 131 29.75 -4.06 -22.10
CA ALA A 131 29.56 -5.47 -21.75
C ALA A 131 30.26 -5.75 -20.41
N LEU A 132 29.47 -5.89 -19.34
CA LEU A 132 30.00 -6.25 -18.03
C LEU A 132 30.13 -7.79 -17.93
N THR A 133 31.26 -8.27 -17.41
CA THR A 133 31.53 -9.71 -17.23
C THR A 133 31.92 -9.99 -15.77
N GLY A 134 31.83 -11.25 -15.34
CA GLY A 134 32.08 -11.63 -13.95
C GLY A 134 31.00 -11.14 -12.98
N THR A 135 31.40 -10.64 -11.81
CA THR A 135 30.50 -10.08 -10.78
C THR A 135 30.81 -8.58 -10.55
N PRO A 136 30.27 -7.68 -11.39
CA PRO A 136 30.49 -6.24 -11.25
C PRO A 136 30.00 -5.73 -9.90
N THR A 137 30.81 -4.92 -9.23
CA THR A 137 30.44 -4.26 -7.98
C THR A 137 30.14 -2.78 -8.21
N ALA A 138 29.13 -2.25 -7.53
CA ALA A 138 28.84 -0.82 -7.46
C ALA A 138 28.55 -0.42 -6.00
N PRO A 139 28.69 0.86 -5.62
CA PRO A 139 28.30 1.34 -4.30
C PRO A 139 26.83 1.07 -4.00
N THR A 140 26.52 0.57 -2.81
CA THR A 140 25.14 0.34 -2.38
C THR A 140 24.51 1.67 -1.94
N ALA A 141 23.43 2.07 -2.60
CA ALA A 141 22.70 3.28 -2.27
C ALA A 141 21.96 3.15 -0.92
N ALA A 142 21.69 4.28 -0.28
CA ALA A 142 20.84 4.31 0.92
C ALA A 142 19.37 4.04 0.55
N PRO A 143 18.56 3.44 1.44
CA PRO A 143 17.13 3.22 1.21
C PRO A 143 16.39 4.50 0.81
N GLY A 144 15.43 4.40 -0.12
CA GLY A 144 14.65 5.56 -0.61
C GLY A 144 15.31 6.36 -1.73
N THR A 145 16.53 5.99 -2.18
CA THR A 145 17.19 6.63 -3.32
C THR A 145 16.39 6.42 -4.61
N ASN A 146 16.02 7.51 -5.29
CA ASN A 146 15.26 7.52 -6.55
C ASN A 146 15.98 8.30 -7.66
N SER A 147 17.19 7.87 -8.01
CA SER A 147 18.03 8.53 -9.01
C SER A 147 18.33 7.61 -10.21
N THR A 148 19.17 8.08 -11.14
CA THR A 148 19.69 7.30 -12.27
C THR A 148 20.86 6.37 -11.90
N GLN A 149 21.19 6.24 -10.62
CA GLN A 149 22.24 5.33 -10.13
C GLN A 149 21.86 3.86 -10.40
N LEU A 150 22.85 3.03 -10.73
CA LEU A 150 22.68 1.58 -10.83
C LEU A 150 22.23 0.99 -9.47
N ALA A 151 21.15 0.21 -9.48
CA ALA A 151 20.70 -0.52 -8.30
C ALA A 151 21.57 -1.76 -8.06
N THR A 152 22.18 -1.88 -6.88
CA THR A 152 22.89 -3.09 -6.46
C THR A 152 21.91 -4.15 -5.96
N THR A 153 22.30 -5.42 -6.01
CA THR A 153 21.50 -6.52 -5.44
C THR A 153 21.24 -6.32 -3.93
N ALA A 154 22.22 -5.78 -3.19
CA ALA A 154 22.07 -5.45 -1.78
C ALA A 154 21.00 -4.36 -1.53
N PHE A 155 20.96 -3.32 -2.37
CA PHE A 155 19.93 -2.28 -2.29
C PHE A 155 18.52 -2.84 -2.57
N VAL A 156 18.38 -3.66 -3.63
CA VAL A 156 17.09 -4.28 -3.98
C VAL A 156 16.62 -5.24 -2.89
N ALA A 157 17.51 -6.09 -2.36
CA ALA A 157 17.16 -7.01 -1.27
C ALA A 157 16.68 -6.25 -0.01
N ALA A 158 17.37 -5.17 0.36
CA ALA A 158 16.97 -4.34 1.50
C ALA A 158 15.60 -3.67 1.27
N LEU A 159 15.36 -3.12 0.08
CA LEU A 159 14.07 -2.51 -0.26
C LEU A 159 12.92 -3.52 -0.26
N VAL A 160 13.12 -4.70 -0.86
CA VAL A 160 12.10 -5.75 -0.89
C VAL A 160 11.80 -6.22 0.53
N SER A 161 12.83 -6.48 1.35
CA SER A 161 12.65 -6.86 2.74
C SER A 161 11.87 -5.82 3.54
N LEU A 162 12.16 -4.53 3.36
CA LEU A 162 11.41 -3.46 3.99
C LEU A 162 9.95 -3.41 3.50
N ALA A 163 9.73 -3.58 2.20
CA ALA A 163 8.40 -3.54 1.58
C ALA A 163 7.52 -4.74 1.98
N THR A 164 8.12 -5.89 2.31
CA THR A 164 7.40 -7.10 2.74
C THR A 164 7.29 -7.24 4.26
N THR A 165 8.04 -6.46 5.03
CA THR A 165 8.00 -6.53 6.50
C THR A 165 6.64 -6.07 7.02
N GLY A 166 5.96 -6.95 7.75
CA GLY A 166 4.65 -6.66 8.34
C GLY A 166 3.46 -6.90 7.39
N LEU A 167 3.70 -7.40 6.17
CA LEU A 167 2.64 -7.97 5.36
C LEU A 167 2.19 -9.32 5.92
N ILE A 168 0.96 -9.70 5.59
CA ILE A 168 0.46 -11.05 5.78
C ILE A 168 0.97 -11.90 4.61
N ASP A 169 1.70 -12.98 4.90
CA ASP A 169 2.20 -13.94 3.91
C ASP A 169 1.28 -15.17 3.87
N LEU A 170 0.53 -15.34 2.78
CA LEU A 170 -0.37 -16.49 2.64
C LEU A 170 0.43 -17.74 2.31
N LYS A 171 0.56 -18.63 3.29
CA LYS A 171 1.30 -19.89 3.20
C LYS A 171 0.51 -20.99 2.49
N GLY A 172 -0.77 -20.78 2.27
CA GLY A 172 -1.70 -21.69 1.62
C GLY A 172 -2.82 -22.13 2.56
N ASP A 173 -3.30 -23.35 2.35
CA ASP A 173 -4.44 -23.89 3.06
C ASP A 173 -4.03 -24.84 4.19
N ILE A 174 -4.85 -24.92 5.25
CA ILE A 174 -4.73 -25.89 6.34
C ILE A 174 -6.03 -26.69 6.48
N ASP A 175 -5.91 -28.02 6.63
CA ASP A 175 -7.03 -28.92 6.91
C ASP A 175 -7.14 -29.13 8.42
N CYS A 176 -8.20 -28.59 9.03
CA CYS A 176 -8.40 -28.64 10.47
C CYS A 176 -9.23 -29.86 10.93
N SER A 177 -9.66 -30.75 10.04
CA SER A 177 -10.57 -31.86 10.35
C SER A 177 -10.00 -32.86 11.38
N ALA A 178 -8.68 -33.07 11.36
CA ALA A 178 -7.97 -33.94 12.29
C ALA A 178 -7.50 -33.22 13.57
N ASN A 179 -7.92 -31.96 13.77
CA ASN A 179 -7.47 -31.08 14.85
C ASN A 179 -5.92 -30.94 14.90
N PRO A 180 -5.26 -30.49 13.82
CA PRO A 180 -3.80 -30.37 13.78
C PRO A 180 -3.27 -29.32 14.78
N ASN A 181 -1.98 -29.46 15.11
CA ASN A 181 -1.23 -28.42 15.82
C ASN A 181 -0.97 -27.22 14.91
N TYR A 182 -0.67 -26.07 15.50
CA TYR A 182 -0.16 -24.93 14.74
C TYR A 182 1.16 -25.30 14.06
N PRO A 183 1.36 -24.93 12.78
CA PRO A 183 2.65 -25.12 12.12
C PRO A 183 3.72 -24.20 12.73
N ALA A 184 5.00 -24.48 12.48
CA ALA A 184 6.04 -23.50 12.73
C ALA A 184 5.86 -22.33 11.76
N ALA A 185 5.95 -21.10 12.25
CA ALA A 185 5.60 -19.92 11.47
C ALA A 185 6.37 -18.68 11.92
N SER A 186 6.68 -17.81 10.97
CA SER A 186 7.16 -16.46 11.22
C SER A 186 5.98 -15.51 11.42
N LYS A 187 6.21 -14.38 12.10
CA LYS A 187 5.20 -13.33 12.23
C LYS A 187 4.72 -12.86 10.85
N GLY A 188 3.40 -12.88 10.65
CA GLY A 188 2.74 -12.50 9.40
C GLY A 188 2.31 -13.70 8.54
N ASP A 189 2.83 -14.90 8.80
CA ASP A 189 2.38 -16.10 8.09
C ASP A 189 0.88 -16.36 8.37
N ALA A 190 0.11 -16.56 7.31
CA ALA A 190 -1.31 -16.83 7.35
C ALA A 190 -1.67 -18.09 6.58
N TYR A 191 -2.66 -18.81 7.09
CA TYR A 191 -3.20 -20.03 6.50
C TYR A 191 -4.71 -19.91 6.39
N VAL A 192 -5.28 -20.29 5.25
CA VAL A 192 -6.73 -20.36 5.07
C VAL A 192 -7.20 -21.76 5.45
N VAL A 193 -8.27 -21.85 6.24
CA VAL A 193 -8.82 -23.14 6.62
C VAL A 193 -9.61 -23.72 5.45
N SER A 194 -9.15 -24.84 4.91
CA SER A 194 -9.81 -25.54 3.79
C SER A 194 -10.92 -26.48 4.25
N VAL A 195 -10.79 -27.03 5.46
CA VAL A 195 -11.76 -27.94 6.09
C VAL A 195 -11.92 -27.57 7.56
N ALA A 196 -13.16 -27.45 8.03
CA ALA A 196 -13.48 -27.06 9.40
C ALA A 196 -12.98 -28.08 10.45
N GLY A 197 -12.71 -27.59 11.65
CA GLY A 197 -12.29 -28.40 12.79
C GLY A 197 -11.65 -27.55 13.88
N LYS A 198 -10.53 -27.98 14.45
CA LYS A 198 -9.77 -27.17 15.42
C LYS A 198 -8.33 -26.97 14.99
N ILE A 199 -7.75 -25.81 15.32
CA ILE A 199 -6.32 -25.56 15.14
C ILE A 199 -5.63 -25.37 16.50
N GLY A 200 -4.47 -26.02 16.67
CA GLY A 200 -3.75 -26.08 17.95
C GLY A 200 -3.95 -27.39 18.73
N GLY A 201 -4.31 -28.48 18.07
CA GLY A 201 -4.52 -29.79 18.70
C GLY A 201 -5.95 -29.97 19.27
N ALA A 202 -6.14 -31.00 20.10
CA ALA A 202 -7.46 -31.35 20.66
C ALA A 202 -8.12 -30.21 21.49
N SER A 203 -7.29 -29.41 22.17
CA SER A 203 -7.69 -28.21 22.93
C SER A 203 -7.56 -26.93 22.13
N GLY A 204 -7.43 -27.03 20.81
CA GLY A 204 -7.37 -25.93 19.87
C GLY A 204 -8.62 -25.08 19.81
N ILE A 205 -8.51 -23.94 19.14
CA ILE A 205 -9.65 -23.08 18.81
C ILE A 205 -10.43 -23.70 17.65
N SER A 206 -11.75 -23.61 17.69
CA SER A 206 -12.61 -24.03 16.57
C SER A 206 -12.46 -23.05 15.41
N VAL A 207 -12.37 -23.58 14.20
CA VAL A 207 -12.27 -22.81 12.97
C VAL A 207 -13.12 -23.46 11.89
N ASP A 208 -13.75 -22.62 11.06
CA ASP A 208 -14.56 -23.03 9.93
C ASP A 208 -13.81 -22.90 8.60
N VAL A 209 -14.37 -23.50 7.55
CA VAL A 209 -13.86 -23.32 6.19
C VAL A 209 -13.89 -21.84 5.81
N GLY A 210 -12.76 -21.33 5.31
CA GLY A 210 -12.58 -19.94 4.92
C GLY A 210 -11.99 -19.03 6.02
N ASP A 211 -11.90 -19.49 7.27
CA ASP A 211 -11.24 -18.75 8.33
C ASP A 211 -9.75 -18.56 8.01
N THR A 212 -9.18 -17.43 8.42
CA THR A 212 -7.74 -17.19 8.28
C THR A 212 -7.05 -17.30 9.63
N VAL A 213 -6.07 -18.19 9.76
CA VAL A 213 -5.26 -18.35 10.97
C VAL A 213 -3.90 -17.69 10.74
N ILE A 214 -3.54 -16.73 11.59
CA ILE A 214 -2.39 -15.83 11.37
C ILE A 214 -1.43 -15.90 12.57
N ALA A 215 -0.14 -16.10 12.29
CA ALA A 215 0.93 -16.01 13.25
C ALA A 215 1.24 -14.53 13.55
N LYS A 216 1.04 -14.10 14.81
CA LYS A 216 1.35 -12.73 15.26
C LYS A 216 2.76 -12.59 15.85
N ALA A 217 3.46 -13.71 16.05
CA ALA A 217 4.84 -13.79 16.49
C ALA A 217 5.51 -15.06 15.94
N ASP A 218 6.84 -15.03 15.83
CA ASP A 218 7.63 -16.20 15.44
C ASP A 218 7.42 -17.32 16.46
N ASN A 219 7.16 -18.54 15.97
CA ASN A 219 6.91 -19.69 16.82
C ASN A 219 7.33 -21.00 16.16
N VAL A 220 7.67 -21.97 16.99
CA VAL A 220 8.15 -23.30 16.56
C VAL A 220 7.01 -24.27 16.19
N GLY A 221 5.76 -23.80 16.20
CA GLY A 221 4.58 -24.65 16.06
C GLY A 221 4.28 -25.46 17.32
N GLY A 222 3.08 -26.03 17.39
CA GLY A 222 2.66 -26.84 18.53
C GLY A 222 1.19 -26.70 18.92
N THR A 223 0.87 -27.14 20.13
CA THR A 223 -0.51 -27.12 20.65
C THR A 223 -0.94 -25.71 21.06
N GLN A 224 -2.24 -25.51 21.27
CA GLN A 224 -2.83 -24.28 21.79
C GLN A 224 -2.20 -23.83 23.11
N ALA A 225 -1.83 -24.77 23.98
CA ALA A 225 -1.18 -24.45 25.25
C ALA A 225 0.26 -23.97 25.07
N ALA A 226 0.98 -24.52 24.08
CA ALA A 226 2.39 -24.22 23.85
C ALA A 226 2.58 -22.89 23.09
N VAL A 227 1.81 -22.67 22.02
CA VAL A 227 2.03 -21.54 21.11
C VAL A 227 0.78 -20.72 20.81
N GLY A 228 -0.38 -21.06 21.37
CA GLY A 228 -1.66 -20.45 20.98
C GLY A 228 -1.74 -18.93 21.18
N THR A 229 -0.95 -18.33 22.07
CA THR A 229 -0.88 -16.86 22.21
C THR A 229 -0.21 -16.17 21.02
N SER A 230 0.69 -16.88 20.31
CA SER A 230 1.37 -16.44 19.08
C SER A 230 0.48 -16.53 17.84
N TRP A 231 -0.76 -16.99 17.98
CA TRP A 231 -1.70 -17.17 16.88
C TRP A 231 -3.02 -16.45 17.15
N TRP A 232 -3.64 -15.89 16.13
CA TRP A 232 -5.05 -15.52 16.17
C TRP A 232 -5.75 -16.02 14.91
N ALA A 233 -6.99 -16.44 15.04
CA ALA A 233 -7.85 -16.74 13.90
C ALA A 233 -8.77 -15.54 13.66
N GLN A 234 -8.83 -15.10 12.41
CA GLN A 234 -9.83 -14.18 11.93
C GLN A 234 -10.97 -15.01 11.33
N GLU A 235 -12.05 -15.11 12.07
CA GLU A 235 -13.25 -15.87 11.67
C GLU A 235 -13.91 -15.18 10.46
N HIS A 236 -14.08 -15.92 9.36
CA HIS A 236 -14.81 -15.48 8.15
C HIS A 236 -16.33 -15.56 8.38
N ASN A 237 -16.74 -16.45 9.28
CA ASN A 237 -18.13 -16.64 9.65
C ASN A 237 -18.15 -16.45 11.16
N LEU A 238 -18.67 -15.33 11.64
CA LEU A 238 -18.96 -15.19 13.07
C LEU A 238 -20.10 -16.17 13.37
N ALA A 239 -19.78 -17.44 13.58
CA ALA A 239 -20.73 -18.52 13.81
C ALA A 239 -21.48 -18.22 15.12
N GLY A 240 -22.78 -17.93 15.01
CA GLY A 240 -23.59 -17.44 16.14
C GLY A 240 -23.69 -15.91 16.27
N ALA A 241 -23.20 -15.14 15.29
CA ALA A 241 -23.57 -13.74 15.14
C ALA A 241 -25.00 -13.61 14.65
N LEU A 242 -25.72 -12.65 15.23
CA LEU A 242 -27.05 -12.24 14.77
C LEU A 242 -26.94 -11.60 13.38
N LEU A 243 -27.00 -12.39 12.31
CA LEU A 243 -27.25 -11.85 10.97
C LEU A 243 -28.64 -11.23 10.99
N SER A 244 -28.79 -9.96 10.57
CA SER A 244 -30.07 -9.23 10.66
C SER A 244 -31.24 -9.89 9.92
N ALA A 245 -30.95 -10.81 8.99
CA ALA A 245 -31.91 -11.61 8.25
C ALA A 245 -32.33 -12.91 8.99
N ASN A 246 -31.53 -13.38 9.95
CA ASN A 246 -31.81 -14.59 10.71
C ASN A 246 -32.61 -14.20 11.95
N ASN A 247 -33.90 -14.53 11.96
CA ASN A 247 -34.85 -14.26 13.05
C ASN A 247 -34.55 -15.11 14.30
N LEU A 248 -33.31 -15.09 14.81
CA LEU A 248 -32.84 -15.91 15.94
C LEU A 248 -32.94 -17.42 15.69
N SER A 249 -33.23 -17.86 14.47
CA SER A 249 -33.34 -19.28 14.09
C SER A 249 -31.99 -19.98 14.03
N ASP A 250 -30.92 -19.20 13.97
CA ASP A 250 -29.51 -19.60 13.90
C ASP A 250 -28.85 -19.69 15.28
N VAL A 251 -29.52 -19.29 16.37
CA VAL A 251 -28.99 -19.49 17.71
C VAL A 251 -29.15 -20.97 18.09
N THR A 252 -28.02 -21.68 18.18
CA THR A 252 -27.91 -23.10 18.56
C THR A 252 -28.76 -23.50 19.77
N SER A 253 -28.99 -22.57 20.71
CA SER A 253 -29.92 -22.72 21.82
C SER A 253 -30.95 -21.59 21.85
N ALA A 254 -32.12 -21.85 21.26
CA ALA A 254 -33.25 -20.94 21.33
C ALA A 254 -33.69 -20.65 22.79
N ALA A 255 -33.53 -21.60 23.72
CA ALA A 255 -33.87 -21.41 25.14
C ALA A 255 -32.97 -20.36 25.81
N THR A 256 -31.66 -20.40 25.54
CA THR A 256 -30.70 -19.42 26.07
C THR A 256 -30.91 -18.04 25.47
N ALA A 257 -31.18 -17.94 24.17
CA ALA A 257 -31.53 -16.66 23.54
C ALA A 257 -32.75 -16.00 24.17
N ARG A 258 -33.83 -16.77 24.42
CA ARG A 258 -35.04 -16.24 25.09
C ARG A 258 -34.73 -15.77 26.51
N GLY A 259 -33.86 -16.47 27.23
CA GLY A 259 -33.38 -16.05 28.55
C GLY A 259 -32.59 -14.73 28.53
N ASN A 260 -31.67 -14.58 27.57
CA ASN A 260 -30.83 -13.37 27.43
C ASN A 260 -31.65 -12.13 27.06
N LEU A 261 -32.71 -12.29 26.27
CA LEU A 261 -33.65 -11.23 25.93
C LEU A 261 -34.59 -10.86 27.09
N GLY A 262 -34.53 -11.59 28.21
CA GLY A 262 -35.41 -11.36 29.36
C GLY A 262 -36.88 -11.68 29.07
N LEU A 263 -37.16 -12.57 28.11
CA LEU A 263 -38.53 -12.93 27.78
C LEU A 263 -39.19 -13.64 28.97
N GLY A 264 -40.29 -13.09 29.44
CA GLY A 264 -41.12 -13.71 30.47
C GLY A 264 -41.84 -14.97 29.96
N THR A 265 -42.36 -15.76 30.88
CA THR A 265 -43.06 -17.03 30.57
C THR A 265 -44.16 -16.85 29.53
N MET A 266 -44.87 -15.73 29.55
CA MET A 266 -45.95 -15.40 28.60
C MET A 266 -45.48 -15.36 27.14
N ALA A 267 -44.29 -14.81 26.86
CA ALA A 267 -43.73 -14.71 25.52
C ALA A 267 -43.17 -16.04 24.98
N THR A 268 -43.10 -17.07 25.83
CA THR A 268 -42.53 -18.39 25.50
C THR A 268 -43.59 -19.49 25.37
N GLN A 269 -44.87 -19.18 25.56
CA GLN A 269 -45.96 -20.14 25.46
C GLN A 269 -46.24 -20.54 24.02
N ASN A 270 -46.90 -21.68 23.84
CA ASN A 270 -47.35 -22.13 22.52
C ASN A 270 -48.39 -21.14 21.96
N ALA A 271 -48.25 -20.74 20.69
CA ALA A 271 -49.17 -19.80 20.04
C ALA A 271 -50.64 -20.26 20.05
N ASN A 272 -50.88 -21.57 20.07
CA ASN A 272 -52.22 -22.17 20.10
C ASN A 272 -52.74 -22.42 21.52
N GLY A 273 -51.96 -22.10 22.56
CA GLY A 273 -52.30 -22.40 23.94
C GLY A 273 -51.58 -21.45 24.90
N VAL A 274 -52.12 -20.24 25.03
CA VAL A 274 -51.61 -19.21 25.95
C VAL A 274 -52.42 -19.24 27.24
N ALA A 275 -51.81 -19.69 28.33
CA ALA A 275 -52.38 -19.59 29.66
C ALA A 275 -51.97 -18.26 30.31
N ILE A 276 -52.94 -17.45 30.72
CA ILE A 276 -52.69 -16.20 31.44
C ILE A 276 -53.02 -16.45 32.91
N THR A 277 -52.00 -16.48 33.77
CA THR A 277 -52.16 -16.66 35.22
C THR A 277 -51.85 -15.34 35.92
N GLY A 278 -52.90 -14.69 36.46
CA GLY A 278 -52.82 -13.34 37.02
C GLY A 278 -52.87 -12.23 35.96
N GLY A 279 -53.22 -11.01 36.38
CA GLY A 279 -53.37 -9.83 35.51
C GLY A 279 -54.79 -9.62 34.96
N THR A 280 -54.96 -8.60 34.11
CA THR A 280 -56.22 -8.28 33.42
C THR A 280 -56.07 -8.49 31.93
N PHE A 281 -57.06 -9.13 31.28
CA PHE A 281 -57.18 -9.10 29.83
C PHE A 281 -58.11 -7.94 29.46
N SER A 282 -57.71 -7.09 28.51
CA SER A 282 -58.48 -5.91 28.07
C SER A 282 -58.40 -5.76 26.56
N GLY A 283 -59.41 -5.14 25.93
CA GLY A 283 -59.45 -4.90 24.48
C GLY A 283 -59.97 -6.06 23.63
N LEU A 284 -60.57 -7.09 24.23
CA LEU A 284 -61.18 -8.19 23.48
C LEU A 284 -62.53 -7.75 22.90
N THR A 285 -62.65 -7.77 21.57
CA THR A 285 -63.94 -7.61 20.89
C THR A 285 -64.73 -8.92 20.99
N SER A 286 -65.99 -8.83 21.43
CA SER A 286 -66.86 -9.95 21.81
C SER A 286 -67.23 -10.95 20.70
N GLY A 287 -66.69 -10.77 19.48
CA GLY A 287 -67.02 -11.59 18.30
C GLY A 287 -66.02 -12.69 17.95
N SER A 288 -64.81 -12.71 18.54
CA SER A 288 -63.72 -13.59 18.07
C SER A 288 -63.35 -14.72 19.04
N VAL A 289 -64.01 -14.82 20.19
CA VAL A 289 -63.73 -15.85 21.20
C VAL A 289 -64.91 -16.81 21.25
N GLY A 290 -64.62 -18.11 21.15
CA GLY A 290 -65.60 -19.16 21.41
C GLY A 290 -66.08 -19.13 22.87
N ALA A 291 -66.66 -20.23 23.36
CA ALA A 291 -67.14 -20.30 24.74
C ALA A 291 -66.02 -19.98 25.76
N PHE A 292 -66.27 -19.02 26.66
CA PHE A 292 -65.46 -18.87 27.88
C PHE A 292 -65.72 -20.08 28.77
N ASN A 293 -64.76 -20.99 28.84
CA ASN A 293 -64.88 -22.19 29.66
C ASN A 293 -64.34 -21.88 31.06
N PHE A 294 -65.23 -21.53 31.99
CA PHE A 294 -64.87 -21.35 33.40
C PHE A 294 -64.76 -22.72 34.06
N THR A 295 -63.54 -23.20 34.32
CA THR A 295 -63.33 -24.43 35.10
C THR A 295 -63.81 -24.23 36.54
N ALA A 296 -64.35 -25.28 37.16
CA ALA A 296 -64.98 -25.25 38.48
C ALA A 296 -64.12 -24.56 39.55
N GLY A 297 -64.76 -23.71 40.38
CA GLY A 297 -64.12 -23.03 41.51
C GLY A 297 -63.75 -21.55 41.28
N ASN A 298 -63.93 -21.02 40.07
CA ASN A 298 -63.69 -19.60 39.80
C ASN A 298 -64.97 -18.77 40.04
N VAL A 299 -64.90 -17.82 40.97
CA VAL A 299 -65.98 -16.85 41.24
C VAL A 299 -65.87 -15.72 40.21
N CYS A 300 -66.89 -15.56 39.36
CA CYS A 300 -67.04 -14.35 38.55
C CYS A 300 -67.55 -13.23 39.46
N ASP A 301 -66.69 -12.27 39.82
CA ASP A 301 -67.05 -11.19 40.73
C ASP A 301 -68.08 -10.23 40.08
N TRP A 302 -69.09 -9.85 40.86
CA TRP A 302 -70.30 -9.13 40.43
C TRP A 302 -69.99 -7.66 40.11
N GLY A 303 -69.36 -7.42 38.96
CA GLY A 303 -69.12 -6.06 38.45
C GLY A 303 -68.95 -5.98 36.93
N SER A 304 -68.89 -7.11 36.24
CA SER A 304 -68.77 -7.14 34.78
C SER A 304 -70.15 -7.35 34.15
N THR A 305 -70.70 -6.28 33.56
CA THR A 305 -71.91 -6.35 32.73
C THR A 305 -71.56 -7.10 31.44
N PHE A 306 -71.88 -8.40 31.36
CA PHE A 306 -71.80 -9.14 30.10
C PHE A 306 -72.96 -8.69 29.21
N SER A 307 -72.73 -7.65 28.39
CA SER A 307 -73.67 -7.24 27.36
C SER A 307 -73.81 -8.36 26.33
N ASN A 308 -74.93 -9.08 26.36
CA ASN A 308 -75.35 -10.14 25.44
C ASN A 308 -74.50 -11.45 25.44
N GLY A 309 -73.78 -11.76 26.51
CA GLY A 309 -73.00 -12.99 26.64
C GLY A 309 -73.69 -14.07 27.49
N ARG A 310 -74.15 -15.16 26.87
CA ARG A 310 -74.67 -16.34 27.58
C ARG A 310 -73.54 -17.06 28.32
N ILE A 311 -73.57 -17.14 29.65
CA ILE A 311 -72.68 -18.01 30.43
C ILE A 311 -73.28 -19.43 30.40
N THR A 312 -72.62 -20.35 29.68
CA THR A 312 -73.04 -21.75 29.61
C THR A 312 -72.14 -22.57 30.54
N TRP A 313 -72.65 -22.99 31.70
CA TRP A 313 -71.96 -23.94 32.56
C TRP A 313 -72.14 -25.36 32.00
N GLY A 314 -71.11 -26.21 32.11
CA GLY A 314 -71.13 -27.58 31.60
C GLY A 314 -72.26 -28.45 32.18
N ALA A 315 -72.55 -29.59 31.53
CA ALA A 315 -73.67 -30.47 31.88
C ALA A 315 -73.74 -30.77 33.39
N GLY A 316 -74.89 -30.44 34.00
CA GLY A 316 -75.14 -30.62 35.44
C GLY A 316 -75.23 -29.32 36.26
N TYR A 317 -74.94 -28.15 35.66
CA TYR A 317 -75.00 -26.85 36.35
C TYR A 317 -75.96 -25.88 35.66
N ALA A 318 -76.62 -25.02 36.45
CA ALA A 318 -77.62 -24.06 35.97
C ALA A 318 -76.98 -22.98 35.09
N ALA A 319 -77.38 -22.87 33.82
CA ALA A 319 -76.99 -21.74 32.97
C ALA A 319 -77.61 -20.44 33.50
N ILE A 320 -76.77 -19.45 33.82
CA ILE A 320 -77.22 -18.10 34.18
C ILE A 320 -77.27 -17.28 32.90
N GLN A 321 -78.49 -16.97 32.44
CA GLN A 321 -78.70 -16.12 31.27
C GLN A 321 -79.08 -14.71 31.75
N SER A 322 -78.15 -13.77 31.67
CA SER A 322 -78.47 -12.34 31.82
C SER A 322 -79.09 -11.87 30.50
N LEU A 323 -80.41 -11.68 30.50
CA LEU A 323 -81.17 -11.16 29.36
C LEU A 323 -81.57 -9.71 29.66
N GLY A 324 -80.59 -8.81 29.64
CA GLY A 324 -80.83 -7.38 29.81
C GLY A 324 -81.26 -6.97 31.23
N SER A 325 -81.30 -5.65 31.42
CA SER A 325 -81.39 -4.98 32.72
C SER A 325 -82.63 -5.37 33.53
N ASN A 326 -82.49 -6.39 34.39
CA ASN A 326 -83.36 -6.74 35.54
C ASN A 326 -84.05 -8.12 35.45
N THR A 327 -83.59 -9.07 34.63
CA THR A 327 -84.13 -10.45 34.68
C THR A 327 -83.03 -11.52 34.73
N LEU A 328 -83.01 -12.27 35.84
CA LEU A 328 -82.20 -13.48 36.04
C LEU A 328 -83.07 -14.72 35.78
N ARG A 329 -82.79 -15.47 34.72
CA ARG A 329 -83.42 -16.79 34.46
C ARG A 329 -82.45 -17.91 34.77
N LEU A 330 -82.84 -18.83 35.66
CA LEU A 330 -82.10 -20.04 35.99
C LEU A 330 -82.78 -21.23 35.30
N GLY A 331 -82.21 -21.71 34.20
CA GLY A 331 -82.73 -22.87 33.48
C GLY A 331 -82.15 -24.17 34.03
N VAL A 332 -82.90 -24.90 34.86
CA VAL A 332 -82.52 -26.26 35.29
C VAL A 332 -83.72 -27.20 35.14
N PRO A 333 -83.57 -28.43 34.59
CA PRO A 333 -84.72 -29.32 34.35
C PRO A 333 -85.35 -29.95 35.60
N ALA A 334 -84.65 -29.98 36.74
CA ALA A 334 -85.19 -30.34 38.05
C ALA A 334 -84.14 -30.01 39.13
N LEU A 335 -84.49 -29.18 40.11
CA LEU A 335 -83.65 -28.95 41.29
C LEU A 335 -84.07 -29.94 42.38
N THR A 336 -83.15 -30.80 42.82
CA THR A 336 -83.38 -31.74 43.94
C THR A 336 -83.05 -31.12 45.31
N THR A 337 -82.61 -29.86 45.33
CA THR A 337 -82.31 -29.08 46.55
C THR A 337 -82.92 -27.67 46.41
N ALA A 338 -83.36 -27.08 47.53
CA ALA A 338 -83.99 -25.77 47.53
C ALA A 338 -83.09 -24.68 46.90
N LEU A 339 -83.70 -23.77 46.15
CA LEU A 339 -83.06 -22.54 45.72
C LEU A 339 -82.89 -21.63 46.94
N VAL A 340 -81.68 -21.56 47.48
CA VAL A 340 -81.35 -20.71 48.63
C VAL A 340 -80.83 -19.36 48.12
N PHE A 341 -81.58 -18.29 48.37
CA PHE A 341 -81.06 -16.93 48.26
C PHE A 341 -80.45 -16.55 49.62
N ASP A 342 -79.15 -16.74 49.78
CA ASP A 342 -78.45 -16.35 51.02
C ASP A 342 -78.28 -14.82 51.04
N THR A 343 -78.95 -14.17 51.99
CA THR A 343 -78.95 -12.72 52.16
C THR A 343 -78.19 -12.30 53.42
N THR A 344 -77.07 -12.97 53.75
CA THR A 344 -76.24 -12.61 54.91
C THR A 344 -75.81 -11.12 54.97
N GLY A 345 -76.01 -10.35 53.91
CA GLY A 345 -75.80 -8.89 53.83
C GLY A 345 -77.05 -8.00 53.69
N GLY A 346 -78.28 -8.48 53.93
CA GLY A 346 -79.46 -7.61 53.98
C GLY A 346 -79.93 -7.05 52.61
N ALA A 347 -79.94 -7.88 51.57
CA ALA A 347 -80.53 -7.48 50.29
C ALA A 347 -82.07 -7.40 50.41
N THR A 348 -82.61 -6.18 50.34
CA THR A 348 -84.04 -5.94 50.15
C THR A 348 -84.36 -6.12 48.66
N PHE A 349 -85.28 -7.03 48.34
CA PHE A 349 -85.91 -7.03 47.01
C PHE A 349 -86.76 -5.75 46.93
N GLY A 350 -86.25 -4.72 46.25
CA GLY A 350 -86.81 -3.36 46.24
C GLY A 350 -88.21 -3.22 45.64
N ALA A 351 -88.79 -4.31 45.12
CA ALA A 351 -90.18 -4.40 44.73
C ALA A 351 -90.58 -5.88 44.83
N ALA A 352 -91.88 -6.12 45.09
CA ALA A 352 -92.48 -7.44 45.27
C ALA A 352 -91.88 -8.55 44.38
N VAL A 353 -91.71 -9.75 44.97
CA VAL A 353 -91.42 -10.96 44.19
C VAL A 353 -92.67 -11.30 43.39
N ASP A 354 -92.73 -10.86 42.13
CA ASP A 354 -93.84 -11.18 41.21
C ASP A 354 -93.61 -12.58 40.62
N VAL A 355 -94.38 -13.54 41.12
CA VAL A 355 -94.39 -14.92 40.59
C VAL A 355 -95.56 -15.03 39.61
N GLN A 356 -95.27 -14.98 38.32
CA GLN A 356 -96.23 -15.30 37.25
C GLN A 356 -96.55 -16.80 37.25
N GLY A 357 -97.44 -17.22 38.16
CA GLY A 357 -97.84 -18.63 38.30
C GLY A 357 -98.11 -19.02 39.75
N SER A 358 -97.76 -20.25 40.12
CA SER A 358 -97.95 -20.78 41.48
C SER A 358 -96.61 -20.98 42.19
N LEU A 359 -96.49 -20.40 43.39
CA LEU A 359 -95.39 -20.70 44.31
C LEU A 359 -95.79 -21.93 45.14
N ARG A 360 -95.07 -23.04 44.97
CA ARG A 360 -95.19 -24.22 45.83
C ARG A 360 -94.04 -24.22 46.83
N CYS A 361 -94.36 -24.20 48.11
CA CYS A 361 -93.38 -24.27 49.19
C CYS A 361 -93.92 -25.14 50.32
N ASP A 362 -93.02 -25.83 51.04
CA ASP A 362 -93.39 -26.67 52.18
C ASP A 362 -93.69 -25.84 53.43
N SER A 363 -93.18 -24.61 53.51
CA SER A 363 -93.52 -23.65 54.55
C SER A 363 -93.35 -22.21 54.03
N LEU A 364 -94.41 -21.42 54.12
CA LEU A 364 -94.41 -19.98 53.87
C LEU A 364 -94.51 -19.26 55.20
N ARG A 365 -93.50 -18.46 55.56
CA ARG A 365 -93.50 -17.63 56.75
C ARG A 365 -93.59 -16.15 56.35
N ILE A 366 -94.61 -15.47 56.84
CA ILE A 366 -94.84 -14.02 56.60
C ILE A 366 -94.67 -13.32 57.94
N ASP A 367 -93.52 -12.67 58.15
CA ASP A 367 -93.16 -12.05 59.43
C ASP A 367 -93.63 -10.58 59.55
N GLN A 368 -94.79 -10.24 58.99
CA GLN A 368 -95.38 -8.91 59.22
C GLN A 368 -96.29 -8.91 60.46
N THR A 369 -96.07 -7.97 61.37
CA THR A 369 -96.91 -7.74 62.56
C THR A 369 -98.27 -7.15 62.13
N PRO A 370 -99.42 -7.80 62.39
CA PRO A 370 -100.72 -7.27 61.98
C PRO A 370 -101.08 -6.02 62.80
N VAL A 371 -101.46 -4.92 62.14
CA VAL A 371 -102.03 -3.72 62.80
C VAL A 371 -103.55 -3.80 62.74
N ALA A 372 -104.22 -3.76 63.90
CA ALA A 372 -105.67 -3.84 63.98
C ALA A 372 -106.34 -2.53 63.58
N GLY A 373 -107.09 -2.54 62.48
CA GLY A 373 -108.04 -1.52 62.08
C GLY A 373 -109.08 -2.15 61.14
N THR A 374 -110.35 -1.74 61.24
CA THR A 374 -111.44 -2.22 60.37
C THR A 374 -111.10 -1.93 58.90
N PHE A 375 -110.69 -2.96 58.17
CA PHE A 375 -110.38 -2.90 56.74
C PHE A 375 -111.42 -3.69 55.94
N THR A 376 -112.02 -3.06 54.93
CA THR A 376 -112.83 -3.71 53.89
C THR A 376 -111.88 -4.07 52.74
N PRO A 377 -111.48 -5.34 52.55
CA PRO A 377 -110.40 -5.67 51.62
C PRO A 377 -110.90 -5.65 50.17
N THR A 378 -110.19 -4.92 49.29
CA THR A 378 -110.44 -4.94 47.84
C THR A 378 -109.70 -6.07 47.11
N HIS A 379 -108.79 -6.77 47.79
CA HIS A 379 -108.00 -7.88 47.23
C HIS A 379 -107.84 -9.03 48.25
N THR A 380 -107.92 -10.27 47.77
CA THR A 380 -107.75 -11.48 48.62
C THR A 380 -106.71 -12.42 48.02
N ALA A 381 -105.74 -12.85 48.81
CA ALA A 381 -104.86 -13.98 48.47
C ALA A 381 -105.60 -15.29 48.76
N THR A 382 -105.68 -16.19 47.77
CA THR A 382 -106.31 -17.50 47.96
C THR A 382 -105.24 -18.54 48.30
N ILE A 383 -105.33 -19.09 49.51
CA ILE A 383 -104.53 -20.21 49.98
C ILE A 383 -105.38 -21.47 49.86
N ASN A 384 -105.03 -22.40 48.97
CA ASN A 384 -105.71 -23.70 48.90
C ASN A 384 -105.07 -24.67 49.90
N LEU A 385 -105.84 -25.14 50.87
CA LEU A 385 -105.43 -26.19 51.80
C LEU A 385 -106.35 -27.40 51.60
N ASN A 386 -105.78 -28.53 51.19
CA ASN A 386 -106.48 -29.80 50.95
C ASN A 386 -107.76 -29.65 50.10
N GLY A 387 -107.65 -28.93 48.99
CA GLY A 387 -108.76 -28.73 48.03
C GLY A 387 -109.71 -27.61 48.43
N THR A 388 -109.60 -27.06 49.63
CA THR A 388 -110.43 -25.96 50.11
C THR A 388 -109.69 -24.64 49.98
N ASN A 389 -110.29 -23.68 49.27
CA ASN A 389 -109.73 -22.34 49.07
C ASN A 389 -110.04 -21.43 50.27
N TYR A 390 -109.02 -21.04 51.01
CA TYR A 390 -109.08 -20.03 52.06
C TYR A 390 -108.68 -18.68 51.49
N ARG A 391 -109.56 -17.69 51.61
CA ARG A 391 -109.26 -16.32 51.16
C ARG A 391 -108.74 -15.52 52.34
N VAL A 392 -107.45 -15.19 52.31
CA VAL A 392 -106.85 -14.24 53.23
C VAL A 392 -107.01 -12.85 52.62
N ALA A 393 -107.68 -11.96 53.34
CA ALA A 393 -107.79 -10.56 52.97
C ALA A 393 -106.39 -9.92 53.01
N VAL A 394 -105.97 -9.26 51.93
CA VAL A 394 -104.68 -8.57 51.88
C VAL A 394 -104.98 -7.10 51.63
N ALA A 395 -104.55 -6.24 52.55
CA ALA A 395 -104.54 -4.81 52.32
C ALA A 395 -103.36 -4.48 51.38
N VAL A 396 -103.58 -3.57 50.43
CA VAL A 396 -102.45 -2.89 49.78
C VAL A 396 -101.89 -1.86 50.74
#